data_AF-A0A957Y965-F1
#
_entry.id   AF-A0A957Y965-F1
#
_cell.length_a   1.000
_cell.length_b   1.000
_cell.length_c   1.000
_cell.angle_alpha   90.00
_cell.angle_beta   90.00
_cell.angle_gamma   90.00
#
_symmetry.space_group_name_H-M   'P 1'
#
loop_
_entity.id
_entity.type
_entity.pdbx_description
1 polymer ?
#
loop_
_entity_poly.entity_id
_entity_poly.type
_entity_poly.pdbx_seq_one_letter_code
_entity_poly.pdbx_strand_id
1 'polypeptide(L)'
;MRLPIYNRGIAVGRSAYSVKRITTHYILRPTVGVVLIALLFLMVAQPLLASGPGTGGSKIQVDNEAAGPYMLLVATSPLPVTVGQMSVWVRVMDTKGETALRDAVVQIEATPSGGGEPIVGQATHQNAGNAIDYVAHLDVQQTGNWDVKVTIEDDLGEAEVAFTETVAGGVSTGLIIGLGLPFIFLLIVVGVYMWRRSASAGEG
;
A
#
# COMPACT_ATOMS: atom_id res chain seq x y z
N MET A 1 102.87 -32.36 5.29
CA MET A 1 102.17 -31.80 4.10
C MET A 1 101.22 -32.88 3.59
N ARG A 2 99.94 -32.79 3.94
CA ARG A 2 98.88 -33.76 3.61
C ARG A 2 97.75 -32.98 2.95
N LEU A 3 97.48 -33.24 1.67
CA LEU A 3 96.14 -33.03 1.09
C LEU A 3 95.18 -33.96 1.84
N PRO A 4 93.91 -33.58 2.07
CA PRO A 4 92.87 -34.34 1.35
C PRO A 4 91.46 -33.66 1.20
N ILE A 5 90.67 -34.31 0.33
CA ILE A 5 89.20 -34.46 0.26
C ILE A 5 88.32 -33.33 -0.31
N TYR A 6 88.07 -33.51 -1.61
CA TYR A 6 86.86 -33.18 -2.35
C TYR A 6 85.62 -33.91 -1.77
N ASN A 7 84.58 -33.18 -1.34
CA ASN A 7 83.28 -33.76 -0.97
C ASN A 7 82.16 -33.17 -1.84
N ARG A 8 81.45 -34.07 -2.54
CA ARG A 8 80.23 -33.80 -3.32
C ARG A 8 79.04 -33.61 -2.40
N GLY A 9 78.23 -32.60 -2.67
CA GLY A 9 76.88 -32.47 -2.13
C GLY A 9 75.95 -31.86 -3.18
N ILE A 10 75.28 -32.73 -3.95
CA ILE A 10 74.15 -32.37 -4.81
C ILE A 10 72.90 -32.32 -3.93
N ALA A 11 72.20 -31.18 -3.92
CA ALA A 11 70.80 -31.06 -3.47
C ALA A 11 70.19 -29.89 -4.25
N VAL A 12 69.61 -30.16 -5.43
CA VAL A 12 68.18 -30.39 -5.67
C VAL A 12 67.32 -29.21 -5.21
N GLY A 13 66.71 -28.56 -6.21
CA GLY A 13 65.99 -27.32 -6.09
C GLY A 13 64.73 -27.38 -5.24
N ARG A 14 64.34 -26.21 -4.75
CA ARG A 14 62.95 -25.85 -4.49
C ARG A 14 62.72 -24.44 -5.01
N SER A 15 62.09 -24.39 -6.18
CA SER A 15 61.44 -23.19 -6.71
C SER A 15 60.38 -22.77 -5.69
N ALA A 16 60.63 -21.66 -4.99
CA ALA A 16 59.67 -21.06 -4.10
C ALA A 16 58.59 -20.37 -4.97
N TYR A 17 57.54 -21.12 -5.28
CA TYR A 17 56.30 -20.55 -5.80
C TYR A 17 55.73 -19.60 -4.74
N SER A 18 55.91 -18.29 -4.97
CA SER A 18 55.24 -17.24 -4.22
C SER A 18 53.76 -17.27 -4.58
N VAL A 19 52.96 -17.97 -3.79
CA VAL A 19 51.50 -17.95 -3.88
C VAL A 19 51.02 -16.58 -3.44
N LYS A 20 50.85 -15.69 -4.42
CA LYS A 20 50.22 -14.38 -4.26
C LYS A 20 48.77 -14.63 -3.83
N ARG A 21 48.47 -14.54 -2.53
CA ARG A 21 47.08 -14.53 -2.03
C ARG A 21 46.37 -13.32 -2.62
N ILE A 22 45.53 -13.55 -3.63
CA ILE A 22 44.57 -12.56 -4.11
C ILE A 22 43.40 -12.61 -3.11
N THR A 23 43.54 -11.87 -2.02
CA THR A 23 42.43 -11.62 -1.10
C THR A 23 41.53 -10.58 -1.76
N THR A 24 40.60 -11.03 -2.59
CA THR A 24 39.56 -10.18 -3.17
C THR A 24 38.61 -9.73 -2.05
N HIS A 25 38.96 -8.67 -1.34
CA HIS A 25 38.02 -7.96 -0.51
C HIS A 25 37.01 -7.28 -1.43
N TYR A 26 35.82 -7.87 -1.57
CA TYR A 26 34.64 -7.16 -2.06
C TYR A 26 34.34 -6.02 -1.08
N ILE A 27 35.02 -4.90 -1.22
CA ILE A 27 34.67 -3.65 -0.57
C ILE A 27 33.38 -3.20 -1.27
N LEU A 28 32.25 -3.67 -0.74
CA LEU A 28 30.93 -3.19 -1.10
C LEU A 28 30.96 -1.67 -0.89
N ARG A 29 31.12 -0.91 -1.97
CA ARG A 29 31.27 0.54 -1.90
C ARG A 29 30.04 1.09 -1.19
N PRO A 30 30.18 1.89 -0.11
CA PRO A 30 29.05 2.38 0.68
C PRO A 30 28.03 3.17 -0.16
N THR A 31 28.44 3.65 -1.33
CA THR A 31 27.58 4.26 -2.35
C THR A 31 26.46 3.34 -2.83
N VAL A 32 26.70 2.04 -2.97
CA VAL A 32 25.69 1.08 -3.43
C VAL A 32 24.59 0.90 -2.38
N GLY A 33 24.96 0.90 -1.09
CA GLY A 33 24.02 0.80 0.01
C GLY A 33 23.10 2.02 0.12
N VAL A 34 23.63 3.24 -0.04
CA VAL A 34 22.83 4.48 0.03
C VAL A 34 21.85 4.58 -1.15
N VAL A 35 22.28 4.21 -2.36
CA VAL A 35 21.39 4.22 -3.54
C VAL A 35 20.25 3.20 -3.40
N LEU A 36 20.53 2.01 -2.85
CA LEU A 36 19.49 1.01 -2.58
C LEU A 36 18.47 1.49 -1.53
N ILE A 37 18.92 2.15 -0.46
CA ILE A 37 18.03 2.71 0.58
C ILE A 37 17.17 3.85 0.01
N ALA A 38 17.74 4.72 -0.81
CA ALA A 38 17.00 5.80 -1.47
C ALA A 38 15.94 5.26 -2.44
N LEU A 39 16.26 4.23 -3.22
CA LEU A 39 15.31 3.53 -4.10
C LEU A 39 14.19 2.82 -3.31
N LEU A 40 14.54 2.20 -2.18
CA LEU A 40 13.55 1.55 -1.31
C LEU A 40 12.58 2.59 -0.72
N PHE A 41 13.08 3.76 -0.30
CA PHE A 41 12.25 4.87 0.17
C PHE A 41 11.35 5.44 -0.94
N LEU A 42 11.85 5.53 -2.18
CA LEU A 42 11.07 5.97 -3.34
C LEU A 42 9.92 5.01 -3.67
N MET A 43 10.12 3.70 -3.46
CA MET A 43 9.08 2.68 -3.63
C MET A 43 8.03 2.70 -2.51
N VAL A 44 8.42 3.00 -1.26
CA VAL A 44 7.48 3.10 -0.13
C VAL A 44 6.60 4.35 -0.22
N ALA A 45 7.05 5.41 -0.90
CA ALA A 45 6.29 6.65 -1.08
C ALA A 45 5.15 6.57 -2.12
N GLN A 46 4.90 5.41 -2.72
CA GLN A 46 3.81 5.21 -3.68
C GLN A 46 2.64 4.55 -2.94
N PRO A 47 1.73 5.32 -2.32
CA PRO A 47 0.36 5.31 -2.84
C PRO A 47 -0.39 6.62 -2.55
N LEU A 48 -0.31 7.62 -3.43
CA LEU A 48 -1.15 8.83 -3.34
C LEU A 48 -1.98 9.10 -4.60
N LEU A 49 -1.81 8.30 -5.67
CA LEU A 49 -2.49 8.50 -6.95
C LEU A 49 -3.18 7.22 -7.46
N ALA A 50 -3.32 6.20 -6.63
CA ALA A 50 -4.08 5.01 -6.99
C ALA A 50 -5.58 5.30 -6.80
N SER A 51 -6.19 5.92 -7.82
CA SER A 51 -7.65 5.94 -7.99
C SER A 51 -8.10 4.55 -8.46
N GLY A 52 -8.17 3.62 -7.52
CA GLY A 52 -8.68 2.26 -7.72
C GLY A 52 -9.42 1.83 -6.46
N PRO A 53 -10.10 0.66 -6.46
CA PRO A 53 -10.77 0.13 -5.28
C PRO A 53 -9.77 0.11 -4.13
N GLY A 54 -9.98 0.99 -3.13
CA GLY A 54 -8.96 1.33 -2.15
C GLY A 54 -8.38 0.09 -1.48
N THR A 55 -7.07 0.07 -1.28
CA THR A 55 -6.35 -1.03 -0.58
C THR A 55 -6.72 -1.16 0.90
N GLY A 56 -7.68 -0.37 1.39
CA GLY A 56 -8.12 -0.32 2.78
C GLY A 56 -9.18 -1.34 3.18
N GLY A 57 -9.55 -2.28 2.30
CA GLY A 57 -10.61 -3.27 2.58
C GLY A 57 -12.03 -2.67 2.55
N SER A 58 -13.01 -3.52 2.85
CA SER A 58 -14.44 -3.17 2.80
C SER A 58 -15.18 -3.62 4.06
N LYS A 59 -16.16 -2.83 4.48
CA LYS A 59 -17.10 -3.17 5.56
C LYS A 59 -18.48 -3.46 4.95
N ILE A 60 -19.00 -4.65 5.22
CA ILE A 60 -20.38 -5.03 4.86
C ILE A 60 -21.33 -4.28 5.79
N GLN A 61 -22.30 -3.59 5.20
CA GLN A 61 -23.36 -2.85 5.89
C GLN A 61 -24.67 -3.62 5.87
N VAL A 62 -24.95 -4.26 4.73
CA VAL A 62 -26.14 -5.06 4.47
C VAL A 62 -25.66 -6.37 3.86
N ASP A 63 -26.08 -7.51 4.42
CA ASP A 63 -25.65 -8.84 3.97
C ASP A 63 -26.86 -9.70 3.60
N ASN A 64 -27.09 -9.87 2.29
CA ASN A 64 -28.18 -10.67 1.74
C ASN A 64 -29.53 -10.37 2.38
N GLU A 65 -29.82 -9.08 2.58
CA GLU A 65 -31.08 -8.63 3.16
C GLU A 65 -32.12 -8.46 2.05
N ALA A 66 -33.34 -8.90 2.31
CA ALA A 66 -34.45 -8.72 1.38
C ALA A 66 -34.98 -7.27 1.49
N ALA A 67 -34.99 -6.55 0.37
CA ALA A 67 -35.55 -5.21 0.26
C ALA A 67 -36.49 -5.16 -0.95
N GLY A 68 -37.79 -5.13 -0.69
CA GLY A 68 -38.80 -5.21 -1.75
C GLY A 68 -38.66 -6.50 -2.57
N PRO A 69 -38.57 -6.42 -3.91
CA PRO A 69 -38.42 -7.58 -4.80
C PRO A 69 -36.94 -8.02 -4.98
N TYR A 70 -36.01 -7.53 -4.17
CA TYR A 70 -34.58 -7.78 -4.33
C TYR A 70 -33.95 -8.37 -3.07
N MET A 71 -32.82 -9.05 -3.27
CA MET A 71 -31.87 -9.36 -2.20
C MET A 71 -30.60 -8.53 -2.40
N LEU A 72 -30.21 -7.79 -1.37
CA LEU A 72 -29.16 -6.78 -1.44
C LEU A 72 -27.94 -7.18 -0.61
N LEU A 73 -26.77 -6.92 -1.16
CA LEU A 73 -25.52 -6.83 -0.40
C LEU A 73 -24.95 -5.43 -0.61
N VAL A 74 -24.72 -4.71 0.48
CA VAL A 74 -24.15 -3.36 0.45
C VAL A 74 -22.89 -3.34 1.30
N ALA A 75 -21.80 -2.82 0.72
CA ALA A 75 -20.53 -2.66 1.41
C ALA A 75 -19.94 -1.28 1.14
N THR A 76 -19.12 -0.81 2.08
CA THR A 76 -18.45 0.49 2.03
C THR A 76 -16.94 0.31 2.08
N SER A 77 -16.21 1.21 1.44
CA SER A 77 -14.75 1.22 1.43
C SER A 77 -14.23 2.67 1.32
N PRO A 78 -13.02 2.98 1.80
CA PRO A 78 -12.07 2.09 2.51
C PRO A 78 -12.52 1.76 3.95
N LEU A 79 -11.80 0.87 4.65
CA LEU A 79 -12.01 0.57 6.08
C LEU A 79 -10.83 1.04 6.94
N PRO A 80 -11.01 1.99 7.87
CA PRO A 80 -12.20 2.81 8.08
C PRO A 80 -12.42 3.80 6.91
N VAL A 81 -13.67 4.20 6.69
CA VAL A 81 -13.97 5.29 5.76
C VAL A 81 -13.35 6.56 6.34
N THR A 82 -12.67 7.33 5.50
CA THR A 82 -12.06 8.61 5.89
C THR A 82 -12.55 9.73 4.99
N VAL A 83 -12.39 10.97 5.43
CA VAL A 83 -12.68 12.16 4.60
C VAL A 83 -12.01 12.04 3.23
N GLY A 84 -12.78 12.32 2.17
CA GLY A 84 -12.41 12.09 0.78
C GLY A 84 -13.33 11.06 0.13
N GLN A 85 -12.79 10.20 -0.73
CA GLN A 85 -13.59 9.25 -1.49
C GLN A 85 -14.06 8.07 -0.63
N MET A 86 -15.37 7.97 -0.42
CA MET A 86 -16.07 6.77 0.05
C MET A 86 -16.67 6.05 -1.16
N SER A 87 -16.38 4.76 -1.31
CA SER A 87 -17.02 3.93 -2.35
C SER A 87 -18.05 3.01 -1.72
N VAL A 88 -19.26 3.04 -2.27
CA VAL A 88 -20.38 2.19 -1.84
C VAL A 88 -20.63 1.15 -2.94
N TRP A 89 -20.46 -0.11 -2.58
CA TRP A 89 -20.66 -1.28 -3.40
C TRP A 89 -22.05 -1.83 -3.14
N VAL A 90 -22.79 -2.09 -4.20
CA VAL A 90 -24.14 -2.64 -4.13
C VAL A 90 -24.22 -3.81 -5.10
N ARG A 91 -24.64 -4.97 -4.59
CA ARG A 91 -25.05 -6.09 -5.42
C ARG A 91 -26.55 -6.27 -5.29
N VAL A 92 -27.23 -6.23 -6.42
CA VAL A 92 -28.67 -6.43 -6.52
C VAL A 92 -28.92 -7.81 -7.12
N MET A 93 -29.60 -8.67 -6.37
CA MET A 93 -30.03 -9.98 -6.83
C MET A 93 -31.55 -10.09 -6.81
N ASP A 94 -32.08 -11.06 -7.55
CA ASP A 94 -33.47 -11.48 -7.39
C ASP A 94 -33.78 -11.91 -5.95
N THR A 95 -35.06 -12.00 -5.59
CA THR A 95 -35.50 -12.42 -4.24
C THR A 95 -34.98 -13.79 -3.78
N LYS A 96 -34.49 -14.63 -4.70
CA LYS A 96 -33.93 -15.95 -4.39
C LYS A 96 -32.41 -15.93 -4.27
N GLY A 97 -31.74 -14.86 -4.66
CA GLY A 97 -30.29 -14.73 -4.69
C GLY A 97 -29.62 -15.50 -5.82
N GLU A 98 -30.39 -15.89 -6.84
CA GLU A 98 -29.89 -16.78 -7.90
C GLU A 98 -29.30 -15.96 -9.05
N THR A 99 -29.93 -14.81 -9.36
CA THR A 99 -29.57 -13.99 -10.51
C THR A 99 -29.22 -12.56 -10.08
N ALA A 100 -28.05 -12.06 -10.52
CA ALA A 100 -27.70 -10.66 -10.37
C ALA A 100 -28.40 -9.81 -11.45
N LEU A 101 -29.07 -8.74 -11.03
CA LEU A 101 -29.76 -7.79 -11.90
C LEU A 101 -28.78 -6.75 -12.42
N ARG A 102 -28.78 -6.53 -13.74
CA ARG A 102 -27.73 -5.74 -14.43
C ARG A 102 -28.21 -4.41 -15.02
N ASP A 103 -29.52 -4.20 -15.01
CA ASP A 103 -30.16 -3.05 -15.65
C ASP A 103 -30.88 -2.15 -14.65
N ALA A 104 -30.67 -2.38 -13.34
CA ALA A 104 -31.28 -1.60 -12.28
C ALA A 104 -30.62 -0.21 -12.13
N VAL A 105 -31.44 0.80 -11.86
CA VAL A 105 -30.99 2.14 -11.50
C VAL A 105 -30.72 2.16 -10.00
N VAL A 106 -29.45 2.26 -9.61
CA VAL A 106 -29.03 2.30 -8.20
C VAL A 106 -28.54 3.70 -7.85
N GLN A 107 -29.26 4.39 -6.98
CA GLN A 107 -28.93 5.73 -6.49
C GLN A 107 -28.54 5.68 -5.01
N ILE A 108 -27.51 6.43 -4.65
CA ILE A 108 -26.99 6.48 -3.29
C ILE A 108 -26.97 7.93 -2.83
N GLU A 109 -27.62 8.19 -1.70
CA GLU A 109 -27.64 9.48 -1.02
C GLU A 109 -26.98 9.30 0.34
N ALA A 110 -26.01 10.15 0.68
CA ALA A 110 -25.40 10.17 1.99
C ALA A 110 -25.57 11.56 2.62
N THR A 111 -26.13 11.60 3.82
CA THR A 111 -26.48 12.82 4.53
C THR A 111 -25.70 12.91 5.84
N PRO A 112 -24.98 14.00 6.13
CA PRO A 112 -24.24 14.12 7.37
C PRO A 112 -25.20 14.33 8.56
N SER A 113 -25.16 13.46 9.57
CA SER A 113 -26.10 13.54 10.71
C SER A 113 -25.90 14.80 11.57
N GLY A 114 -24.71 15.42 11.49
CA GLY A 114 -24.38 16.68 12.18
C GLY A 114 -24.87 17.96 11.47
N GLY A 115 -25.61 17.81 10.37
CA GLY A 115 -25.98 18.91 9.47
C GLY A 115 -24.95 19.12 8.35
N GLY A 116 -25.46 19.56 7.20
CA GLY A 116 -24.70 19.73 5.97
C GLY A 116 -25.54 19.34 4.76
N GLU A 117 -25.00 19.55 3.56
CA GLU A 117 -25.66 19.17 2.31
C GLU A 117 -25.53 17.66 2.08
N PRO A 118 -26.61 16.99 1.64
CA PRO A 118 -26.54 15.61 1.21
C PRO A 118 -25.69 15.49 -0.05
N ILE A 119 -24.94 14.40 -0.16
CA ILE A 119 -24.22 14.04 -1.37
C ILE A 119 -24.93 12.88 -2.06
N VAL A 120 -25.04 12.97 -3.38
CA VAL A 120 -25.75 11.98 -4.19
C VAL A 120 -24.82 11.45 -5.25
N GLY A 121 -24.83 10.14 -5.45
CA GLY A 121 -24.08 9.46 -6.51
C GLY A 121 -24.86 8.30 -7.07
N GLN A 122 -24.71 8.07 -8.37
CA GLN A 122 -25.26 6.90 -9.04
C GLN A 122 -24.24 5.76 -9.00
N ALA A 123 -24.69 4.58 -8.59
CA ALA A 123 -23.87 3.38 -8.62
C ALA A 123 -23.95 2.73 -10.00
N THR A 124 -22.79 2.36 -10.57
CA THR A 124 -22.72 1.79 -11.93
C THR A 124 -21.78 0.60 -11.99
N HIS A 125 -22.01 -0.30 -12.97
CA HIS A 125 -21.10 -1.39 -13.30
C HIS A 125 -19.72 -0.89 -13.77
N GLN A 126 -19.68 0.26 -14.47
CA GLN A 126 -18.43 0.84 -14.94
C GLN A 126 -17.50 1.19 -13.77
N ASN A 127 -18.05 1.83 -12.73
CA ASN A 127 -17.29 2.16 -11.52
C ASN A 127 -16.85 0.89 -10.76
N ALA A 128 -17.67 -0.17 -10.80
CA ALA A 128 -17.33 -1.44 -10.16
C ALA A 128 -16.22 -2.21 -10.89
N GLY A 129 -16.01 -1.93 -12.18
CA GLY A 129 -15.09 -2.68 -13.04
C GLY A 129 -15.55 -4.11 -13.34
N ASN A 130 -16.82 -4.44 -13.07
CA ASN A 130 -17.40 -5.75 -13.34
C ASN A 130 -18.90 -5.64 -13.66
N ALA A 131 -19.49 -6.69 -14.23
CA ALA A 131 -20.87 -6.69 -14.72
C ALA A 131 -21.92 -7.20 -13.71
N ILE A 132 -21.55 -7.33 -12.44
CA ILE A 132 -22.39 -7.91 -11.38
C ILE A 132 -22.67 -6.87 -10.30
N ASP A 133 -21.66 -6.09 -9.94
CA ASP A 133 -21.73 -5.11 -8.86
C ASP A 133 -21.93 -3.70 -9.40
N TYR A 134 -22.60 -2.86 -8.63
CA TYR A 134 -22.71 -1.43 -8.84
C TYR A 134 -21.84 -0.71 -7.82
N VAL A 135 -21.11 0.33 -8.25
CA VAL A 135 -20.32 1.16 -7.33
C VAL A 135 -20.63 2.63 -7.55
N ALA A 136 -20.88 3.36 -6.48
CA ALA A 136 -20.81 4.82 -6.48
C ALA A 136 -19.59 5.28 -5.70
N HIS A 137 -18.95 6.33 -6.19
CA HIS A 137 -17.91 7.05 -5.47
C HIS A 137 -18.50 8.37 -4.97
N LEU A 138 -18.50 8.56 -3.65
CA LEU A 138 -19.02 9.73 -2.97
C LEU A 138 -17.85 10.48 -2.33
N ASP A 139 -17.82 11.80 -2.44
CA ASP A 139 -16.80 12.64 -1.82
C ASP A 139 -17.31 13.18 -0.48
N VAL A 140 -16.95 12.50 0.61
CA VAL A 140 -17.34 12.88 1.98
C VAL A 140 -16.39 13.93 2.53
N GLN A 141 -16.91 15.13 2.76
CA GLN A 141 -16.11 16.32 3.06
C GLN A 141 -15.83 16.53 4.56
N GLN A 142 -16.54 15.81 5.44
CA GLN A 142 -16.43 15.97 6.88
C GLN A 142 -16.47 14.65 7.62
N THR A 143 -15.78 14.62 8.76
CA THR A 143 -15.80 13.50 9.70
C THR A 143 -17.13 13.43 10.44
N GLY A 144 -17.50 12.24 10.92
CA GLY A 144 -18.69 12.03 11.73
C GLY A 144 -19.58 10.94 11.16
N ASN A 145 -20.81 10.88 11.65
CA ASN A 145 -21.79 9.92 11.16
C ASN A 145 -22.50 10.47 9.93
N TRP A 146 -22.70 9.58 8.96
CA TRP A 146 -23.41 9.82 7.73
C TRP A 146 -24.51 8.78 7.59
N ASP A 147 -25.74 9.25 7.36
CA ASP A 147 -26.88 8.41 7.07
C ASP A 147 -26.90 8.17 5.56
N VAL A 148 -26.67 6.91 5.17
CA VAL A 148 -26.58 6.48 3.77
C VAL A 148 -27.84 5.74 3.41
N LYS A 149 -28.48 6.17 2.33
CA LYS A 149 -29.68 5.60 1.74
C LYS A 149 -29.37 5.13 0.33
N VAL A 150 -29.69 3.88 0.06
CA VAL A 150 -29.54 3.24 -1.26
C VAL A 150 -30.93 2.96 -1.79
N THR A 151 -31.25 3.54 -2.94
CA THR A 151 -32.51 3.36 -3.66
C THR A 151 -32.24 2.58 -4.94
N ILE A 152 -33.07 1.58 -5.20
CA ILE A 152 -33.00 0.71 -6.38
C ILE A 152 -34.33 0.82 -7.10
N GLU A 153 -34.27 1.05 -8.42
CA GLU A 153 -35.43 1.08 -9.31
C GLU A 153 -35.15 0.23 -10.55
N ASP A 154 -36.08 -0.66 -10.88
CA ASP A 154 -36.06 -1.49 -12.09
C ASP A 154 -37.50 -1.92 -12.43
N ASP A 155 -37.68 -2.68 -13.50
CA ASP A 155 -38.97 -3.22 -13.96
C ASP A 155 -39.70 -4.08 -12.89
N LEU A 156 -38.96 -4.66 -11.94
CA LEU A 156 -39.54 -5.43 -10.83
C LEU A 156 -40.12 -4.55 -9.71
N GLY A 157 -39.76 -3.26 -9.67
CA GLY A 157 -40.23 -2.28 -8.69
C GLY A 157 -39.11 -1.51 -8.00
N GLU A 158 -39.49 -0.79 -6.96
CA GLU A 158 -38.58 0.03 -6.16
C GLU A 158 -38.20 -0.66 -4.84
N ALA A 159 -36.99 -0.41 -4.36
CA ALA A 159 -36.55 -0.80 -3.03
C ALA A 159 -35.62 0.24 -2.42
N GLU A 160 -35.58 0.27 -1.09
CA GLU A 160 -34.73 1.18 -0.32
C GLU A 160 -34.09 0.42 0.84
N VAL A 161 -32.81 0.72 1.11
CA VAL A 161 -32.13 0.32 2.34
C VAL A 161 -31.32 1.49 2.88
N ALA A 162 -31.29 1.64 4.20
CA ALA A 162 -30.56 2.70 4.87
C ALA A 162 -29.69 2.16 6.00
N PHE A 163 -28.51 2.77 6.17
CA PHE A 163 -27.57 2.45 7.25
C PHE A 163 -26.75 3.69 7.61
N THR A 164 -26.14 3.67 8.79
CA THR A 164 -25.25 4.74 9.24
C THR A 164 -23.79 4.32 9.08
N GLU A 165 -22.96 5.17 8.47
CA GLU A 165 -21.52 4.97 8.36
C GLU A 165 -20.74 6.06 9.08
N THR A 166 -19.64 5.68 9.74
CA THR A 166 -18.78 6.60 10.47
C THR A 166 -17.54 6.95 9.62
N VAL A 167 -17.43 8.22 9.25
CA VAL A 167 -16.29 8.78 8.52
C VAL A 167 -15.26 9.30 9.52
N ALA A 168 -14.09 8.68 9.53
CA ALA A 168 -12.97 9.05 10.38
C ALA A 168 -12.13 10.19 9.78
N GLY A 169 -11.39 10.90 10.64
CA GLY A 169 -10.37 11.84 10.20
C GLY A 169 -9.17 11.09 9.61
N GLY A 170 -8.71 11.50 8.42
CA GLY A 170 -7.49 10.97 7.83
C GLY A 170 -6.25 11.28 8.67
N VAL A 171 -5.22 10.44 8.58
CA VAL A 171 -3.91 10.72 9.19
C VAL A 171 -3.27 11.89 8.44
N SER A 172 -2.97 13.00 9.12
CA SER A 172 -2.47 14.19 8.44
C SER A 172 -1.07 13.94 7.85
N THR A 173 -0.87 14.32 6.58
CA THR A 173 0.43 14.20 5.89
C THR A 173 1.56 14.93 6.63
N GLY A 174 1.23 16.03 7.32
CA GLY A 174 2.16 16.77 8.17
C GLY A 174 2.73 15.94 9.33
N LEU A 175 1.95 15.02 9.88
CA LEU A 175 2.39 14.11 10.95
C LEU A 175 3.42 13.09 10.42
N ILE A 176 3.19 12.57 9.22
CA ILE A 176 4.10 11.62 8.56
C ILE A 176 5.42 12.31 8.19
N ILE A 177 5.36 13.50 7.59
CA ILE A 177 6.55 14.28 7.24
C ILE A 177 7.31 14.71 8.51
N GLY A 178 6.60 15.14 9.54
CA GLY A 178 7.16 15.57 10.81
C GLY A 178 7.92 14.46 11.56
N LEU A 179 7.45 13.21 11.48
CA LEU A 179 8.14 12.06 12.07
C LEU A 179 9.22 11.45 11.14
N GLY A 180 9.03 11.53 9.82
CA GLY A 180 9.97 10.99 8.84
C GLY A 180 11.27 11.80 8.74
N LEU A 181 11.18 13.13 8.74
CA LEU A 181 12.34 14.03 8.64
C LEU A 181 13.42 13.80 9.72
N PRO A 182 13.12 13.71 11.03
CA PRO A 182 14.14 13.46 12.04
C PRO A 182 14.79 12.09 11.88
N PHE A 183 14.04 11.08 11.41
CA PHE A 183 14.59 9.75 11.16
C PHE A 183 15.55 9.74 9.97
N ILE A 184 15.19 10.42 8.87
CA ILE A 184 16.07 10.61 7.70
C ILE A 184 17.32 11.39 8.11
N PHE A 185 17.17 12.46 8.89
CA PHE A 185 18.30 13.24 9.40
C PHE A 185 19.25 12.38 10.25
N LEU A 186 18.71 11.56 11.16
CA LEU A 186 19.50 10.62 11.96
C LEU A 186 20.30 9.65 11.08
N LEU A 187 19.65 9.08 10.05
CA LEU A 187 20.33 8.17 9.12
C LEU A 187 21.47 8.86 8.36
N ILE A 188 21.28 10.12 7.93
CA ILE A 188 22.34 10.92 7.29
C ILE A 188 23.50 11.14 8.25
N VAL A 189 23.24 11.55 9.49
CA VAL A 189 24.27 11.81 10.51
C VAL A 189 25.08 10.54 10.79
N VAL A 190 24.40 9.41 11.01
CA VAL A 190 25.06 8.12 11.25
C VAL A 190 25.87 7.68 10.03
N GLY A 191 25.32 7.82 8.82
CA GLY A 191 26.01 7.49 7.57
C GLY A 191 27.29 8.30 7.37
N VAL A 192 27.23 9.62 7.60
CA VAL A 192 28.40 10.51 7.52
C VAL A 192 29.44 10.16 8.60
N TYR A 193 29.00 9.86 9.83
CA TYR A 193 29.88 9.45 10.91
C TYR A 193 30.63 8.15 10.59
N MET A 194 29.92 7.13 10.09
CA MET A 194 30.51 5.85 9.70
C MET A 194 31.49 6.01 8.53
N TRP A 195 31.18 6.87 7.55
CA TRP A 195 32.07 7.15 6.42
C TRP A 195 33.37 7.83 6.86
N ARG A 196 33.30 8.79 7.79
CA ARG A 196 34.50 9.41 8.36
C ARG A 196 35.36 8.40 9.12
N ARG A 197 34.73 7.53 9.91
CA ARG A 197 35.45 6.53 10.70
C ARG A 197 36.16 5.49 9.84
N SER A 198 35.57 5.07 8.71
CA SER A 198 36.21 4.12 7.81
C SER A 198 37.37 4.73 7.02
N ALA A 199 37.33 6.02 6.72
CA ALA A 199 38.43 6.73 6.07
C ALA A 199 39.70 6.77 6.96
N SER A 200 39.54 6.95 8.26
CA SER A 200 40.66 7.00 9.22
C SER A 200 41.32 5.64 9.49
N ALA A 201 40.71 4.52 9.10
CA ALA A 201 41.23 3.18 9.38
C ALA A 201 42.19 2.64 8.29
N GLY A 202 42.38 3.36 7.18
CA GLY A 202 43.21 2.94 6.04
C GLY A 202 44.63 3.49 6.01
N GLU A 203 45.02 4.33 6.99
CA GLU A 203 46.33 5.02 7.00
C GLU A 203 47.33 4.44 8.03
N GLY A 204 47.07 3.24 8.57
CA GLY A 204 47.92 2.56 9.56
C GLY A 204 48.57 1.28 9.05
#